data_AF-A0A938M2V9-F1
#
_entry.id   AF-A0A938M2V9-F1
#
_cell.length_a   1.000
_cell.length_b   1.000
_cell.length_c   1.000
_cell.angle_alpha   90.00
_cell.angle_beta   90.00
_cell.angle_gamma   90.00
#
_symmetry.space_group_name_H-M   'P 1'
#
loop_
_entity.id
_entity.type
_entity.pdbx_description
1 polymer ?
#
loop_
_entity_poly.entity_id
_entity_poly.type
_entity_poly.pdbx_seq_one_letter_code
_entity_poly.pdbx_strand_id
1 'polypeptide(L)'
;MLRFTDEQVIEMVRQLPAEQKRAALLALAEDAEAQREARLKYAEARLRRLAVERGLNWDVMSEKDREALIDDLVHEGRRCAG
;
A
#
# COMPACT_ATOMS: atom_id res chain seq x y z
N MET A 1 -27.28 0.13 9.71
CA MET A 1 -25.85 -0.21 9.68
C MET A 1 -25.15 0.74 10.64
N LEU A 2 -24.59 0.25 11.75
CA LEU A 2 -23.81 1.11 12.65
C LEU A 2 -22.48 1.46 11.96
N ARG A 3 -22.14 2.74 11.89
CA ARG A 3 -20.83 3.22 11.48
C ARG A 3 -20.20 3.92 12.68
N PHE A 4 -19.04 3.44 13.10
CA PHE A 4 -18.21 4.11 14.09
C PHE A 4 -17.22 5.01 13.37
N THR A 5 -16.89 6.16 13.96
CA THR A 5 -15.71 6.93 13.53
C THR A 5 -14.44 6.27 14.03
N ASP A 6 -13.31 6.61 13.44
CA ASP A 6 -12.01 6.09 13.85
C ASP A 6 -11.73 6.40 15.33
N GLU A 7 -12.11 7.60 15.80
CA GLU A 7 -11.99 8.00 17.20
C GLU A 7 -12.85 7.14 18.12
N GLN A 8 -14.07 6.78 17.71
CA GLN A 8 -14.94 5.91 18.50
C GLN A 8 -14.36 4.51 18.64
N VAL A 9 -13.78 3.96 17.56
CA VAL A 9 -13.12 2.65 17.59
C VAL A 9 -11.89 2.69 18.50
N ILE A 10 -11.08 3.75 18.43
CA ILE A 10 -9.90 3.92 19.28
C ILE A 10 -10.30 3.99 20.76
N GLU A 11 -11.35 4.73 21.10
CA GLU A 11 -11.84 4.82 22.48
C GLU A 11 -12.38 3.47 22.99
N MET A 12 -13.02 2.68 22.13
CA MET A 12 -13.44 1.32 22.50
C MET A 12 -12.24 0.42 22.82
N VAL A 13 -11.18 0.45 21.99
CA VAL A 13 -9.95 -0.31 22.25
C VAL A 13 -9.27 0.16 23.54
N ARG A 14 -9.30 1.46 23.83
CA ARG A 14 -8.75 2.03 25.08
C ARG A 14 -9.46 1.57 26.33
N GLN A 15 -10.71 1.11 26.24
CA GLN A 15 -11.47 0.61 27.38
C GLN A 15 -11.23 -0.88 27.68
N LEU A 16 -10.56 -1.61 26.78
CA LEU A 16 -10.26 -3.03 26.97
C LEU A 16 -9.27 -3.27 28.12
N PRO A 17 -9.31 -4.45 28.77
CA PRO A 17 -8.25 -4.86 29.69
C PRO A 17 -6.91 -5.08 28.95
N ALA A 18 -5.81 -5.06 29.70
CA ALA A 18 -4.45 -5.01 29.14
C ALA A 18 -4.14 -6.16 28.16
N GLU A 19 -4.57 -7.38 28.48
CA GLU A 19 -4.36 -8.53 27.60
C GLU A 19 -5.10 -8.39 26.27
N GLN A 20 -6.35 -7.91 26.30
CA GLN A 20 -7.16 -7.73 25.10
C GLN A 20 -6.67 -6.54 24.28
N LYS A 21 -6.14 -5.49 24.90
CA LYS A 21 -5.43 -4.40 24.18
C LYS A 21 -4.22 -4.93 23.42
N ARG A 22 -3.42 -5.79 24.07
CA ARG A 22 -2.25 -6.41 23.43
C ARG A 22 -2.66 -7.30 22.26
N ALA A 23 -3.72 -8.10 22.41
CA ALA A 23 -4.26 -8.91 21.33
C ALA A 23 -4.75 -8.05 20.15
N ALA A 24 -5.50 -6.98 20.43
CA ALA A 24 -5.99 -6.06 19.40
C ALA A 24 -4.84 -5.38 18.64
N LEU A 25 -3.79 -4.95 19.35
CA LEU A 25 -2.60 -4.36 18.73
C LEU A 25 -1.90 -5.33 17.77
N LEU A 26 -1.72 -6.59 18.18
CA LEU A 26 -1.07 -7.61 17.35
C LEU A 26 -1.89 -7.91 16.09
N ALA A 27 -3.20 -8.10 16.23
CA ALA A 27 -4.09 -8.34 15.08
C ALA A 27 -4.07 -7.17 14.08
N LEU A 28 -4.14 -5.93 14.58
CA LEU A 28 -4.07 -4.73 13.73
C LEU A 28 -2.72 -4.59 13.02
N ALA A 29 -1.62 -4.99 13.67
CA ALA A 29 -0.29 -4.98 13.05
C ALA A 29 -0.17 -6.03 11.94
N GLU A 30 -0.68 -7.23 12.16
CA GLU A 30 -0.73 -8.30 11.15
C GLU A 30 -1.57 -7.86 9.93
N ASP A 31 -2.74 -7.28 10.16
CA ASP A 31 -3.60 -6.74 9.10
C ASP A 31 -2.90 -5.62 8.32
N ALA A 32 -2.19 -4.72 9.01
CA ALA A 32 -1.45 -3.64 8.37
C ALA A 32 -0.33 -4.17 7.44
N GLU A 33 0.39 -5.21 7.86
CA GLU A 33 1.41 -5.86 7.03
C GLU A 33 0.78 -6.62 5.85
N ALA A 34 -0.30 -7.38 6.07
CA ALA A 34 -1.01 -8.07 5.01
C ALA A 34 -1.55 -7.08 3.95
N GLN A 35 -2.12 -5.97 4.40
CA GLN A 35 -2.56 -4.91 3.50
C GLN A 35 -1.39 -4.23 2.79
N ARG A 36 -0.25 -4.05 3.45
CA ARG A 36 0.97 -3.51 2.83
C ARG A 36 1.48 -4.43 1.73
N GLU A 37 1.56 -5.72 1.97
CA GLU A 37 1.96 -6.70 0.96
C GLU A 37 0.98 -6.71 -0.23
N ALA A 38 -0.32 -6.68 0.03
CA ALA A 38 -1.33 -6.57 -1.02
C ALA A 38 -1.19 -5.29 -1.85
N ARG A 39 -0.93 -4.14 -1.21
CA ARG A 39 -0.67 -2.87 -1.91
C ARG A 39 0.59 -2.94 -2.77
N LEU A 40 1.67 -3.54 -2.27
CA LEU A 40 2.92 -3.71 -3.02
C LEU A 40 2.71 -4.62 -4.24
N LYS A 41 2.05 -5.77 -4.07
CA LYS A 41 1.72 -6.68 -5.18
C LYS A 41 0.86 -6.00 -6.25
N TYR A 42 -0.14 -5.23 -5.82
CA TYR A 42 -0.99 -4.46 -6.74
C TYR A 42 -0.18 -3.39 -7.50
N ALA A 43 0.67 -2.63 -6.79
CA ALA A 43 1.52 -1.62 -7.41
C ALA A 43 2.50 -2.24 -8.42
N GLU A 44 3.14 -3.35 -8.06
CA GLU A 44 4.05 -4.07 -8.94
C GLU A 44 3.35 -4.64 -10.18
N ALA A 45 2.15 -5.21 -10.02
CA ALA A 45 1.35 -5.68 -11.16
C ALA A 45 1.00 -4.54 -12.13
N ARG A 46 0.73 -3.34 -11.61
CA ARG A 46 0.49 -2.15 -12.43
C ARG A 46 1.77 -1.69 -13.15
N LEU A 47 2.91 -1.70 -12.47
CA LEU A 47 4.20 -1.35 -13.06
C LEU A 47 4.60 -2.33 -14.18
N ARG A 48 4.36 -3.63 -14.01
CA ARG A 48 4.55 -4.64 -15.07
C ARG A 48 3.75 -4.30 -16.33
N ARG A 49 2.48 -3.93 -16.18
CA ARG A 49 1.62 -3.54 -17.32
C ARG A 49 2.16 -2.30 -18.04
N LEU A 50 2.51 -1.27 -17.29
CA LEU A 50 3.05 -0.02 -17.84
C LEU A 50 4.42 -0.20 -18.51
N ALA A 51 5.24 -1.13 -18.03
CA ALA A 51 6.49 -1.52 -18.67
C ALA A 51 6.23 -2.17 -20.02
N VAL A 52 5.30 -3.15 -20.08
CA VAL A 52 4.91 -3.82 -21.32
C VAL A 52 4.34 -2.85 -22.35
N GLU A 53 3.50 -1.90 -21.92
CA GLU A 53 2.97 -0.83 -22.79
C GLU A 53 4.08 0.02 -23.44
N ARG A 54 5.24 0.13 -22.78
CA ARG A 54 6.43 0.83 -23.28
C ARG A 54 7.45 -0.09 -23.96
N GLY A 55 7.09 -1.36 -24.21
CA GLY A 55 7.99 -2.35 -24.82
C GLY A 55 9.12 -2.84 -23.90
N LEU A 56 9.00 -2.61 -22.58
CA LEU A 56 9.94 -3.04 -21.57
C LEU A 56 9.46 -4.31 -20.86
N ASN A 57 10.39 -5.05 -20.25
CA ASN A 57 10.08 -6.21 -19.41
C ASN A 57 10.56 -5.98 -17.98
N TRP A 58 9.61 -5.67 -17.10
CA TRP A 58 9.84 -5.37 -15.68
C TRP A 58 10.67 -6.44 -14.95
N ASP A 59 10.43 -7.73 -15.23
CA ASP A 59 11.04 -8.82 -14.46
C ASP A 59 12.53 -9.02 -14.78
N VAL A 60 13.03 -8.49 -15.91
CA VAL A 60 14.45 -8.55 -16.30
C VAL A 60 15.19 -7.21 -16.17
N MET A 61 14.45 -6.12 -15.92
CA MET A 61 15.05 -4.79 -15.69
C MET A 61 15.87 -4.76 -14.40
N SER A 62 16.99 -4.02 -14.43
CA SER A 62 17.75 -3.72 -13.21
C SER A 62 16.96 -2.80 -12.28
N GLU A 63 17.34 -2.75 -11.01
CA GLU A 63 16.73 -1.83 -10.04
C GLU A 63 16.81 -0.37 -10.52
N LYS A 64 17.95 0.04 -11.06
CA LYS A 64 18.17 1.38 -11.62
C LYS A 64 17.22 1.69 -12.80
N ASP A 65 16.98 0.72 -13.68
CA ASP A 65 16.06 0.92 -14.82
C ASP A 65 14.60 0.99 -14.35
N ARG A 66 14.25 0.24 -13.31
CA ARG A 66 12.92 0.30 -12.68
C ARG A 66 12.70 1.64 -11.99
N GLU A 67 13.71 2.16 -11.29
CA GLU A 67 13.67 3.50 -10.67
C GLU A 67 13.46 4.59 -11.72
N ALA A 68 14.21 4.55 -12.83
CA ALA A 68 14.05 5.50 -13.93
C ALA A 68 12.63 5.47 -14.53
N LEU A 69 12.06 4.28 -14.76
CA LEU A 69 10.69 4.14 -15.24
C LEU A 69 9.65 4.70 -14.23
N ILE A 70 9.85 4.46 -12.93
CA ILE A 70 8.97 5.01 -11.89
C ILE A 70 9.06 6.53 -11.86
N ASP A 71 10.27 7.08 -11.96
CA ASP A 71 10.50 8.52 -11.97
C ASP A 71 9.79 9.19 -13.16
N ASP A 72 9.94 8.62 -14.37
CA ASP A 72 9.25 9.09 -15.57
C ASP A 72 7.73 9.09 -15.40
N LEU A 73 7.16 8.00 -14.86
CA LEU A 73 5.72 7.87 -14.60
C LEU A 73 5.19 8.93 -13.61
N VAL A 74 5.94 9.19 -12.53
CA VAL A 74 5.57 10.20 -11.53
C VAL A 74 5.59 11.60 -12.15
N HIS A 75 6.59 11.90 -12.98
CA HIS A 75 6.72 13.18 -13.67
C HIS A 75 5.68 13.38 -14.80
N GLU A 76 5.27 12.32 -15.49
CA GLU A 76 4.16 12.33 -16.45
C GLU A 76 2.81 12.59 -15.77
N GLY A 77 2.51 11.89 -14.67
CA GLY A 77 1.25 12.07 -13.94
C GLY A 77 1.04 13.49 -13.40
N ARG A 78 2.13 14.18 -13.04
CA ARG A 78 2.09 15.60 -12.65
C ARG A 78 1.79 16.54 -13.82
N ARG A 79 2.20 16.19 -15.04
CA ARG A 79 1.95 17.00 -16.25
C ARG A 79 0.50 16.89 -16.74
N CYS A 80 -0.20 15.80 -16.44
CA CYS A 80 -1.62 15.62 -16.79
C CYS A 80 -2.60 16.16 -15.72
N ALA A 81 -2.11 16.46 -14.51
CA ALA A 81 -2.91 17.00 -13.41
C ALA A 81 -2.80 18.53 -13.25
N GLY A 82 -2.12 19.19 -14.20
CA GLY A 82 -1.99 20.65 -14.28
C GLY A 82 -2.93 21.29 -15.28
#